data_AF-A0A7W4P4W9-F1
#
_entry.id   AF-A0A7W4P4W9-F1
#
_cell.length_a   1.000
_cell.length_b   1.000
_cell.length_c   1.000
_cell.angle_alpha   90.00
_cell.angle_beta   90.00
_cell.angle_gamma   90.00
#
_symmetry.space_group_name_H-M   'P 1'
#
loop_
_entity.id
_entity.type
_entity.pdbx_description
1 polymer ?
#
loop_
_entity_poly.entity_id
_entity_poly.type
_entity_poly.pdbx_seq_one_letter_code
_entity_poly.pdbx_strand_id
1 'polypeptide(L)'
;MMTHPAMKAYRSVADTSLTGRQADAACFRMLANELETAAASTDPTVRLKALARHQRLWSMIMKVNALDAGVTPLDERKLFVTLANQAQRYAIKAMLEPDLPLTPLIEIAENVRAGLEAVVSDGEQEFDTDIHL
;
A
#
# COMPACT_ATOMS: atom_id res chain seq x y z
N MET A 1 -15.50 -6.35 17.86
CA MET A 1 -14.76 -5.47 16.95
C MET A 1 -13.40 -6.12 16.66
N MET A 2 -13.25 -6.84 15.54
CA MET A 2 -11.99 -7.52 15.21
C MET A 2 -11.03 -6.52 14.55
N THR A 3 -10.02 -6.07 15.28
CA THR A 3 -8.87 -5.34 14.71
C THR A 3 -8.05 -6.30 13.86
N HIS A 4 -8.00 -6.05 12.55
CA HIS A 4 -7.24 -6.85 11.59
C HIS A 4 -5.76 -6.89 11.98
N PRO A 5 -5.09 -8.06 11.99
CA PRO A 5 -3.68 -8.17 12.37
C PRO A 5 -2.76 -7.21 11.59
N ALA A 6 -3.02 -7.01 10.29
CA ALA A 6 -2.29 -6.05 9.45
C ALA A 6 -2.43 -4.59 9.90
N MET A 7 -3.61 -4.20 10.42
CA MET A 7 -3.83 -2.85 10.97
C MET A 7 -3.09 -2.63 12.29
N LYS A 8 -2.86 -3.69 13.06
CA LYS A 8 -2.06 -3.66 14.29
C LYS A 8 -0.57 -3.56 13.94
N ALA A 9 -0.14 -4.29 12.91
CA ALA A 9 1.23 -4.25 12.39
C ALA A 9 1.58 -2.84 11.88
N TYR A 10 0.74 -2.23 11.03
CA TYR A 10 0.98 -0.87 10.52
C TYR A 10 1.17 0.16 11.64
N ARG A 11 0.31 0.16 12.66
CA ARG A 11 0.41 1.10 13.80
C ARG A 11 1.67 0.90 14.63
N SER A 12 2.10 -0.35 14.82
CA SER A 12 3.30 -0.69 15.59
C SER A 12 4.59 -0.33 14.85
N VAL A 13 4.53 -0.24 13.53
CA VAL A 13 5.67 -0.14 12.63
C VAL A 13 5.92 1.30 12.17
N ALA A 14 4.87 2.12 12.07
CA ALA A 14 4.99 3.57 11.87
C ALA A 14 5.83 4.26 12.97
N ASP A 15 5.96 3.65 14.15
CA ASP A 15 6.75 4.16 15.28
C ASP A 15 8.25 3.75 15.25
N THR A 16 8.69 2.86 14.34
CA THR A 16 10.08 2.37 14.31
C THR A 16 10.66 2.30 12.89
N SER A 17 11.48 3.29 12.56
CA SER A 17 12.14 3.50 11.27
C SER A 17 13.14 2.38 10.92
N LEU A 18 12.64 1.29 10.33
CA LEU A 18 13.28 0.36 9.37
C LEU A 18 12.39 -0.87 9.13
N THR A 19 11.41 -1.13 10.00
CA THR A 19 10.34 -2.13 9.79
C THR A 19 9.15 -1.57 8.98
N GLY A 20 9.08 -0.24 8.85
CA GLY A 20 8.10 0.57 8.11
C GLY A 20 7.64 -0.01 6.77
N ARG A 21 8.61 -0.07 5.85
CA ARG A 21 8.38 -0.33 4.44
C ARG A 21 8.00 -1.77 4.14
N GLN A 22 8.57 -2.73 4.88
CA GLN A 22 8.20 -4.15 4.75
C GLN A 22 6.76 -4.39 5.20
N ALA A 23 6.31 -3.70 6.26
CA ALA A 23 4.92 -3.76 6.68
C ALA A 23 3.98 -3.12 5.64
N ASP A 24 4.40 -2.00 5.03
CA ASP A 24 3.64 -1.37 3.95
C ASP A 24 3.53 -2.27 2.71
N ALA A 25 4.64 -2.87 2.27
CA ALA A 25 4.65 -3.84 1.16
C ALA A 25 3.74 -5.05 1.45
N ALA A 26 3.77 -5.58 2.68
CA ALA A 26 2.87 -6.65 3.10
C ALA A 26 1.39 -6.20 3.07
N CYS A 27 1.09 -4.97 3.47
CA CYS A 27 -0.26 -4.42 3.40
C CYS A 27 -0.75 -4.30 1.95
N PHE A 28 0.09 -3.84 1.03
CA PHE A 28 -0.24 -3.75 -0.39
C PHE A 28 -0.40 -5.13 -1.04
N ARG A 29 0.42 -6.12 -0.68
CA ARG A 29 0.24 -7.51 -1.11
C ARG A 29 -1.11 -8.08 -0.68
N MET A 30 -1.47 -7.89 0.59
CA MET A 30 -2.77 -8.34 1.09
C MET A 30 -3.93 -7.65 0.37
N LEU A 31 -3.80 -6.35 0.12
CA LEU A 31 -4.81 -5.59 -0.62
C LEU A 31 -4.96 -6.08 -2.07
N ALA A 32 -3.87 -6.34 -2.78
CA ALA A 32 -3.90 -6.87 -4.15
C ALA A 32 -4.64 -8.21 -4.19
N ASN A 33 -4.27 -9.16 -3.31
CA ASN A 33 -4.94 -10.46 -3.22
C ASN A 33 -6.45 -10.34 -2.92
N GLU A 34 -6.85 -9.39 -2.07
CA GLU A 34 -8.26 -9.14 -1.77
C GLU A 34 -9.03 -8.55 -2.96
N LEU A 35 -8.39 -7.66 -3.71
CA LEU A 35 -8.97 -7.08 -4.92
C LEU A 35 -9.07 -8.11 -6.05
N GLU A 36 -8.09 -8.99 -6.22
CA GLU A 36 -8.14 -10.12 -7.15
C GLU A 36 -9.27 -11.09 -6.79
N THR A 37 -9.37 -11.45 -5.51
CA THR A 37 -10.47 -12.29 -5.01
C THR A 37 -11.82 -11.64 -5.29
N ALA A 38 -11.93 -10.33 -5.07
CA ALA A 38 -13.14 -9.56 -5.36
C ALA A 38 -13.44 -9.49 -6.87
N ALA A 39 -12.43 -9.40 -7.72
CA ALA A 39 -12.59 -9.37 -9.17
C ALA A 39 -13.08 -10.71 -9.74
N ALA A 40 -12.66 -11.82 -9.13
CA ALA A 40 -13.08 -13.18 -9.51
C ALA A 40 -14.43 -13.60 -8.89
N SER A 41 -14.97 -12.83 -7.94
CA SER A 41 -16.19 -13.16 -7.22
C SER A 41 -17.43 -12.53 -7.86
N THR A 42 -18.54 -13.27 -7.88
CA THR A 42 -19.86 -12.74 -8.21
C THR A 42 -20.61 -12.17 -7.00
N ASP A 43 -20.05 -12.30 -5.79
CA ASP A 43 -20.65 -11.79 -4.56
C ASP A 43 -20.36 -10.28 -4.39
N PRO A 44 -21.38 -9.41 -4.45
CA PRO A 44 -21.18 -7.96 -4.32
C PRO A 44 -20.65 -7.55 -2.94
N THR A 45 -20.84 -8.37 -1.90
CA THR A 45 -20.34 -8.08 -0.55
C THR A 45 -18.83 -8.25 -0.46
N VAL A 46 -18.25 -9.22 -1.18
CA VAL A 46 -16.80 -9.43 -1.27
C VAL A 46 -16.14 -8.23 -1.94
N ARG A 47 -16.73 -7.78 -3.05
CA ARG A 47 -16.30 -6.57 -3.77
C ARG A 47 -16.32 -5.33 -2.89
N LEU A 48 -17.45 -5.05 -2.23
CA LEU A 48 -17.59 -3.86 -1.39
C LEU A 48 -16.61 -3.89 -0.22
N LYS A 49 -16.39 -5.07 0.38
CA LYS A 49 -15.43 -5.24 1.48
C LYS A 49 -13.99 -4.96 1.04
N ALA A 50 -13.57 -5.45 -0.12
CA ALA A 50 -12.24 -5.18 -0.67
C ALA A 50 -12.06 -3.68 -0.98
N LEU A 51 -13.05 -3.05 -1.62
CA LEU A 51 -13.02 -1.61 -1.91
C LEU A 51 -13.04 -0.75 -0.63
N ALA A 52 -13.76 -1.16 0.41
CA ALA A 52 -13.76 -0.44 1.70
C ALA A 52 -12.39 -0.53 2.40
N ARG A 53 -11.73 -1.69 2.32
CA ARG A 53 -10.37 -1.87 2.85
C ARG A 53 -9.35 -1.08 2.04
N HIS A 54 -9.47 -1.05 0.72
CA HIS A 54 -8.71 -0.18 -0.17
C HIS A 54 -8.79 1.29 0.29
N GLN A 55 -10.00 1.81 0.49
CA GLN A 55 -10.20 3.19 0.97
C GLN A 55 -9.50 3.46 2.30
N ARG A 56 -9.59 2.51 3.23
CA ARG A 56 -9.00 2.64 4.57
C ARG A 56 -7.48 2.68 4.53
N LEU A 57 -6.84 1.82 3.73
CA LEU A 57 -5.39 1.80 3.58
C LEU A 57 -4.89 3.13 3.00
N TRP A 58 -5.48 3.58 1.89
CA TRP A 58 -5.06 4.84 1.26
C TRP A 58 -5.31 6.07 2.13
N SER A 59 -6.42 6.11 2.87
CA SER A 59 -6.67 7.21 3.83
C SER A 59 -5.59 7.28 4.92
N MET A 60 -5.07 6.13 5.34
CA MET A 60 -4.02 6.05 6.34
C MET A 60 -2.67 6.53 5.79
N ILE A 61 -2.29 6.05 4.60
CA ILE A 61 -1.07 6.49 3.90
C ILE A 61 -1.10 8.00 3.65
N MET A 62 -2.23 8.52 3.16
CA MET A 62 -2.42 9.96 2.96
C MET A 62 -2.24 10.73 4.27
N LYS A 63 -2.82 10.24 5.37
CA LYS A 63 -2.69 10.89 6.68
C LYS A 63 -1.25 10.92 7.17
N VAL A 64 -0.50 9.82 7.05
CA VAL A 64 0.92 9.77 7.45
C VAL A 64 1.74 10.76 6.65
N ASN A 65 1.57 10.80 5.32
CA ASN A 65 2.30 11.72 4.46
C ASN A 65 1.91 13.19 4.69
N ALA A 66 0.65 13.47 5.03
CA ALA A 66 0.20 14.83 5.34
C ALA A 66 0.71 15.34 6.70
N LEU A 67 0.89 14.45 7.68
CA LEU A 67 1.36 14.80 9.02
C LEU A 67 2.87 14.68 9.19
N ASP A 68 3.58 14.15 8.19
CA ASP A 68 5.04 14.06 8.20
C ASP A 68 5.66 15.46 8.40
N ALA A 69 6.46 15.60 9.46
CA ALA A 69 7.04 16.86 9.89
C ALA A 69 8.38 17.18 9.20
N GLY A 70 8.58 16.70 7.96
CA GLY A 70 9.78 16.98 7.16
C GLY A 70 10.82 15.86 7.19
N VAL A 71 10.43 14.65 7.61
CA VAL A 71 11.28 13.45 7.50
C VAL A 71 11.35 13.01 6.04
N THR A 72 10.21 13.07 5.33
CA THR A 72 10.11 12.72 3.92
C THR A 72 10.12 14.00 3.04
N PRO A 73 10.91 14.04 1.94
CA PRO A 73 10.91 15.17 1.02
C PRO A 73 9.50 15.53 0.55
N LEU A 74 9.22 16.83 0.42
CA LEU A 74 7.87 17.32 0.10
C LEU A 74 7.32 16.74 -1.22
N ASP A 75 8.18 16.59 -2.23
CA ASP A 75 7.75 16.09 -3.54
C ASP A 75 7.40 14.60 -3.52
N GLU A 76 8.11 13.80 -2.71
CA GLU A 76 7.72 12.40 -2.45
C GLU A 76 6.38 12.32 -1.72
N ARG A 77 6.16 13.16 -0.69
CA ARG A 77 4.88 13.21 0.02
C ARG A 77 3.73 13.61 -0.89
N LYS A 78 3.93 14.60 -1.77
CA LYS A 78 2.94 15.01 -2.78
C LYS A 78 2.62 13.88 -3.75
N LEU A 79 3.62 13.10 -4.15
CA LEU A 79 3.42 11.94 -5.03
C LEU A 79 2.49 10.92 -4.36
N PHE A 80 2.77 10.52 -3.12
CA PHE A 80 1.92 9.58 -2.39
C PHE A 80 0.50 10.08 -2.18
N VAL A 81 0.32 11.36 -1.82
CA VAL A 81 -1.01 11.96 -1.65
C VAL A 81 -1.77 12.01 -2.98
N THR A 82 -1.09 12.33 -4.08
CA THR A 82 -1.70 12.37 -5.41
C THR A 82 -2.16 10.97 -5.85
N LEU A 83 -1.32 9.96 -5.65
CA LEU A 83 -1.65 8.57 -5.95
C LEU A 83 -2.83 8.08 -5.10
N ALA A 84 -2.83 8.37 -3.80
CA ALA A 84 -3.93 8.04 -2.90
C ALA A 84 -5.25 8.64 -3.39
N ASN A 85 -5.26 9.93 -3.74
CA ASN A 85 -6.46 10.60 -4.25
C ASN A 85 -7.00 9.94 -5.53
N GLN A 86 -6.12 9.64 -6.49
CA GLN A 86 -6.52 8.98 -7.75
C GLN A 86 -7.10 7.58 -7.50
N ALA A 87 -6.39 6.75 -6.73
CA ALA A 87 -6.82 5.40 -6.40
C ALA A 87 -8.17 5.41 -5.64
N GLN A 88 -8.32 6.31 -4.67
CA GLN A 88 -9.55 6.43 -3.89
C GLN A 88 -10.74 6.89 -4.74
N ARG A 89 -10.56 7.84 -5.65
CA ARG A 89 -11.62 8.27 -6.58
C ARG A 89 -12.08 7.13 -7.48
N TYR A 90 -11.15 6.37 -8.04
CA TYR A 90 -11.49 5.20 -8.85
C TYR A 90 -12.23 4.14 -8.02
N ALA A 91 -11.76 3.85 -6.81
CA ALA A 91 -12.42 2.88 -5.94
C ALA A 91 -13.84 3.30 -5.52
N ILE A 92 -14.09 4.60 -5.29
CA ILE A 92 -15.46 5.11 -5.06
C ILE A 92 -16.34 4.86 -6.28
N LYS A 93 -15.83 5.14 -7.48
CA LYS A 93 -16.54 4.84 -8.73
C LYS A 93 -16.85 3.35 -8.85
N ALA A 94 -15.87 2.49 -8.58
CA ALA A 94 -16.01 1.03 -8.61
C ALA A 94 -16.98 0.46 -7.56
N MET A 95 -17.27 1.20 -6.48
CA MET A 95 -18.30 0.84 -5.50
C MET A 95 -19.71 1.07 -6.04
N LEU A 96 -19.89 2.11 -6.87
CA LEU A 96 -21.17 2.49 -7.44
C LEU A 96 -21.45 1.79 -8.78
N GLU A 97 -20.41 1.37 -9.47
CA GLU A 97 -20.46 0.71 -10.78
C GLU A 97 -19.90 -0.74 -10.63
N PRO A 98 -20.76 -1.75 -10.45
CA PRO A 98 -20.33 -3.14 -10.22
C PRO A 98 -19.52 -3.73 -11.38
N ASP A 99 -19.83 -3.32 -12.61
CA ASP A 99 -19.17 -3.79 -13.83
C ASP A 99 -17.82 -3.12 -14.09
N LEU A 100 -17.46 -2.08 -13.31
CA LEU A 100 -16.19 -1.41 -13.46
C LEU A 100 -15.05 -2.36 -13.04
N PRO A 101 -14.01 -2.58 -13.86
CA PRO A 101 -12.96 -3.52 -13.53
C PRO A 101 -12.14 -3.06 -12.31
N LEU A 102 -11.72 -4.01 -11.48
CA LEU A 102 -10.81 -3.74 -10.37
C LEU A 102 -9.33 -3.74 -10.77
N THR A 103 -9.02 -4.15 -12.01
CA THR A 103 -7.64 -4.26 -12.54
C THR A 103 -6.79 -3.02 -12.28
N PRO A 104 -7.27 -1.78 -12.50
CA PRO A 104 -6.43 -0.60 -12.21
C PRO A 104 -6.04 -0.48 -10.74
N LEU A 105 -6.89 -0.90 -9.80
CA LEU A 105 -6.57 -0.86 -8.37
C LEU A 105 -5.57 -1.96 -7.98
N ILE A 106 -5.66 -3.12 -8.61
CA ILE A 106 -4.73 -4.24 -8.43
C ILE A 106 -3.34 -3.82 -8.93
N GLU A 107 -3.25 -3.29 -10.15
CA GLU A 107 -2.00 -2.81 -10.74
C GLU A 107 -1.33 -1.72 -9.89
N ILE A 108 -2.12 -0.76 -9.38
CA ILE A 108 -1.58 0.25 -8.47
C ILE A 108 -1.01 -0.39 -7.20
N ALA A 109 -1.72 -1.33 -6.58
CA ALA A 109 -1.25 -2.00 -5.36
C ALA A 109 0.04 -2.80 -5.60
N GLU A 110 0.12 -3.53 -6.72
CA GLU A 110 1.30 -4.30 -7.11
C GLU A 110 2.49 -3.41 -7.45
N ASN A 111 2.28 -2.32 -8.19
CA ASN A 111 3.34 -1.36 -8.53
C ASN A 111 3.93 -0.69 -7.28
N VAL A 112 3.08 -0.30 -6.33
CA VAL A 112 3.54 0.28 -5.07
C VAL A 112 4.28 -0.76 -4.23
N ARG A 113 3.77 -2.01 -4.15
CA ARG A 113 4.48 -3.11 -3.49
C ARG A 113 5.87 -3.32 -4.08
N ALA A 114 5.95 -3.45 -5.41
CA ALA A 114 7.21 -3.66 -6.11
C ALA A 114 8.20 -2.52 -5.86
N GLY A 115 7.74 -1.26 -5.89
CA GLY A 115 8.57 -0.11 -5.56
C GLY A 115 9.08 -0.11 -4.12
N LEU A 116 8.26 -0.58 -3.17
CA LEU A 116 8.68 -0.71 -1.76
C LEU A 116 9.66 -1.87 -1.54
N GLU A 117 9.55 -2.96 -2.31
CA GLU A 117 10.44 -4.13 -2.23
C GLU A 117 11.77 -3.90 -2.94
N ALA A 118 11.79 -3.26 -4.11
CA ALA A 118 13.02 -3.01 -4.87
C ALA A 118 14.05 -2.14 -4.12
N VAL A 119 13.58 -1.15 -3.36
CA VAL A 119 14.45 -0.29 -2.54
C VAL A 119 15.12 -1.05 -1.38
N VAL A 120 14.54 -2.16 -0.94
CA VAL A 120 15.13 -3.00 0.13
C VAL A 120 16.31 -3.82 -0.41
N SER A 121 16.25 -4.25 -1.67
CA SER A 121 17.29 -5.09 -2.29
C SER A 121 18.57 -4.32 -2.65
N ASP A 122 18.49 -3.02 -2.92
CA ASP A 122 19.68 -2.19 -3.21
C ASP A 122 20.50 -1.81 -1.96
N GLY A 123 19.98 -2.08 -0.75
CA GLY A 123 20.65 -1.78 0.52
C GLY A 123 21.57 -2.88 1.07
N GLU A 124 21.65 -4.05 0.42
CA GLU A 124 22.45 -5.21 0.87
C GLU A 124 23.73 -5.44 0.04
N GLN A 125 24.17 -4.47 -0.76
CA GLN A 125 25.49 -4.50 -1.42
C GLN A 125 26.47 -3.57 -0.72
N GLU A 126 26.89 -3.94 0.49
CA GLU A 126 28.06 -3.32 1.14
C GLU A 126 29.23 -4.33 1.14
N PHE A 127 30.11 -4.14 0.14
CA PHE A 127 31.54 -4.48 0.05
C PHE A 127 32.14 -5.48 1.07
N ASP A 128 32.47 -6.68 0.59
CA ASP A 128 33.68 -7.37 1.03
C ASP A 128 34.60 -7.58 -0.19
N THR A 129 35.28 -6.51 -0.57
CA THR A 129 36.43 -6.60 -1.46
C THR A 129 37.62 -7.06 -0.64
N ASP A 130 38.10 -8.25 -0.97
CA ASP A 130 39.46 -8.77 -0.75
C ASP A 130 40.48 -7.66 -0.40
N ILE A 131 41.00 -7.69 0.83
CA ILE A 131 42.32 -7.12 1.13
C ILE A 131 43.25 -8.26 1.52
N HIS A 132 44.03 -8.67 0.53
CA HIS A 132 45.28 -9.40 0.72
C HIS A 132 46.21 -8.64 1.67
N LEU A 133 46.69 -9.34 2.71
CA LEU A 133 47.95 -9.08 3.41
C LEU A 133 48.83 -10.32 3.32
#